data_AF-A0AAD8BQ39-F1
#
_entry.id   AF-A0AAD8BQ39-F1
#
_cell.length_a   1.000
_cell.length_b   1.000
_cell.length_c   1.000
_cell.angle_alpha   90.00
_cell.angle_beta   90.00
_cell.angle_gamma   90.00
#
_symmetry.space_group_name_H-M   'P 1'
#
loop_
_entity.id
_entity.type
_entity.pdbx_description
1 polymer ?
#
loop_
_entity_poly.entity_id
_entity_poly.type
_entity_poly.pdbx_seq_one_letter_code
_entity_poly.pdbx_strand_id
1 'polypeptide(L)'
;MDEKTRTGTGRIKDIHKYSEIQKHHQYGSCPCQKCKKNRKKGKSGREDWIEIEVYTAQHVIFDELEASGASCRLFFDENDCQLFTIEVLNFADANINEDWCLFNCVTCDPAIIDKLEKLMSDYRRLWRPTYEYFKSSRDDHRLVIIVSHPHGCPKQISVGKWLERNQEGDSRSKYTYTAATCPGSSGAAVYRLGYSGYLDFDRHVHGGTECNLNYSSIGLDDLD
;
A
#
# COMPACT_ATOMS: atom_id res chain seq x y z
N MET A 1 -25.56 15.36 9.15
CA MET A 1 -24.26 15.01 9.73
C MET A 1 -23.33 14.84 8.56
N ASP A 2 -22.33 15.73 8.40
CA ASP A 2 -21.27 15.48 7.44
C ASP A 2 -20.55 14.20 7.88
N GLU A 3 -20.69 13.16 7.08
CA GLU A 3 -20.02 11.88 7.29
C GLU A 3 -18.51 12.16 7.16
N LYS A 4 -17.80 12.18 8.29
CA LYS A 4 -16.35 12.38 8.29
C LYS A 4 -15.74 11.25 7.48
N THR A 5 -15.20 11.58 6.31
CA THR A 5 -14.48 10.63 5.47
C THR A 5 -13.27 10.12 6.24
N ARG A 6 -13.24 8.80 6.53
CA ARG A 6 -12.09 8.15 7.15
C ARG A 6 -10.94 8.11 6.14
N THR A 7 -9.74 8.47 6.57
CA THR A 7 -8.53 8.38 5.76
C THR A 7 -7.53 7.43 6.39
N GLY A 8 -6.83 6.67 5.56
CA GLY A 8 -5.64 5.91 5.94
C GLY A 8 -4.58 6.02 4.86
N THR A 9 -3.51 5.24 5.03
CA THR A 9 -2.41 5.11 4.07
C THR A 9 -2.44 3.70 3.49
N GLY A 10 -2.07 3.56 2.22
CA GLY A 10 -1.78 2.26 1.61
C GLY A 10 -0.44 2.28 0.90
N ARG A 11 0.09 1.08 0.64
CA ARG A 11 1.30 0.86 -0.14
C ARG A 11 0.96 0.08 -1.40
N ILE A 12 1.43 0.59 -2.54
CA ILE A 12 1.39 -0.16 -3.79
C ILE A 12 2.35 -1.35 -3.66
N LYS A 13 1.81 -2.54 -3.90
CA LYS A 13 2.53 -3.81 -3.88
C LYS A 13 3.08 -4.15 -5.24
N ASP A 14 2.21 -4.14 -6.25
CA ASP A 14 2.57 -4.42 -7.63
C ASP A 14 1.62 -3.72 -8.60
N ILE A 15 2.02 -3.69 -9.87
CA ILE A 15 1.21 -3.21 -10.98
C ILE A 15 1.21 -4.26 -12.09
N HIS A 16 0.02 -4.56 -12.63
CA HIS A 16 -0.15 -5.51 -13.73
C HIS A 16 -0.68 -4.77 -14.94
N LYS A 17 0.01 -4.91 -16.08
CA LYS A 17 -0.37 -4.23 -17.32
C LYS A 17 -1.20 -5.15 -18.20
N TYR A 18 -2.25 -4.56 -18.77
CA TYR A 18 -3.14 -5.23 -19.70
C TYR A 18 -3.29 -4.41 -20.97
N SER A 19 -3.42 -5.13 -22.08
CA SER A 19 -3.53 -4.59 -23.43
C SER A 19 -4.35 -5.55 -24.31
N GLU A 20 -4.48 -5.23 -25.60
CA GLU A 20 -5.10 -6.16 -26.57
C GLU A 20 -4.36 -7.51 -26.64
N ILE A 21 -3.04 -7.49 -26.44
CA ILE A 21 -2.17 -8.68 -26.51
C ILE A 21 -2.19 -9.42 -25.18
N GLN A 22 -2.09 -8.67 -24.07
CA GLN A 22 -2.07 -9.21 -22.71
C GLN A 22 -3.42 -8.95 -22.04
N LYS A 23 -4.38 -9.85 -22.27
CA LYS A 23 -5.74 -9.70 -21.74
C LYS A 23 -5.82 -10.09 -20.27
N HIS A 24 -6.64 -9.36 -19.51
CA HIS A 24 -7.02 -9.78 -18.18
C HIS A 24 -8.02 -10.94 -18.26
N HIS A 25 -7.88 -11.94 -17.39
CA HIS A 25 -8.73 -13.15 -17.43
C HIS A 25 -10.22 -12.86 -17.29
N GLN A 26 -10.57 -11.87 -16.47
CA GLN A 26 -11.96 -11.46 -16.22
C GLN A 26 -12.45 -10.30 -17.10
N TYR A 27 -11.54 -9.49 -17.65
CA TYR A 27 -11.90 -8.22 -18.29
C TYR A 27 -11.34 -8.14 -19.70
N GLY A 28 -12.22 -8.00 -20.69
CA GLY A 28 -11.81 -7.84 -22.08
C GLY A 28 -11.31 -6.44 -22.46
N SER A 29 -11.57 -5.41 -21.63
CA SER A 29 -11.10 -4.03 -21.80
C SER A 29 -11.06 -3.33 -20.44
N CYS A 30 -10.53 -2.10 -20.37
CA CYS A 30 -10.35 -1.39 -19.10
C CYS A 30 -11.65 -1.32 -18.25
N PRO A 31 -11.64 -1.80 -16.98
CA PRO A 31 -12.82 -1.83 -16.13
C PRO A 31 -13.06 -0.55 -15.31
N CYS A 32 -12.27 0.52 -15.49
CA CYS A 32 -12.48 1.79 -14.77
C CYS A 32 -13.85 2.42 -15.08
N GLN A 33 -14.40 3.22 -14.16
CA GLN A 33 -15.75 3.76 -14.32
C GLN A 33 -15.87 4.68 -15.54
N LYS A 34 -14.83 5.42 -15.88
CA LYS A 34 -14.79 6.26 -17.09
C LYS A 34 -14.98 5.43 -18.37
N CYS A 35 -14.25 4.33 -18.50
CA CYS A 35 -14.37 3.42 -19.64
C CYS A 35 -15.71 2.67 -19.64
N LYS A 36 -16.21 2.24 -18.47
CA LYS A 36 -17.55 1.65 -18.33
C LYS A 36 -18.65 2.62 -18.81
N LYS A 37 -18.60 3.89 -18.39
CA LYS A 37 -19.55 4.94 -18.80
C LYS A 37 -19.46 5.24 -20.30
N ASN A 38 -18.26 5.26 -20.88
CA ASN A 38 -18.07 5.48 -22.31
C ASN A 38 -18.68 4.35 -23.15
N ARG A 39 -18.45 3.09 -22.78
CA ARG A 39 -19.05 1.93 -23.47
C ARG A 39 -20.57 1.94 -23.44
N LYS A 40 -21.18 2.32 -22.31
CA LYS A 40 -22.64 2.50 -22.20
C LYS A 40 -23.19 3.58 -23.14
N LYS A 41 -22.35 4.53 -23.58
CA LYS A 41 -22.69 5.58 -24.55
C LYS A 41 -22.29 5.23 -25.99
N GLY A 42 -21.91 3.97 -26.27
CA GLY A 42 -21.46 3.53 -27.59
C GLY A 42 -20.06 4.02 -27.99
N LYS A 43 -19.27 4.55 -27.04
CA LYS A 43 -17.87 4.95 -27.29
C LYS A 43 -16.91 3.81 -26.94
N SER A 44 -15.78 3.74 -27.63
CA SER A 44 -14.72 2.77 -27.30
C SER A 44 -14.12 3.03 -25.90
N GLY A 45 -13.79 1.95 -25.21
CA GLY A 45 -12.98 1.98 -24.00
C GLY A 45 -11.49 2.13 -24.34
N ARG A 46 -10.65 2.22 -23.31
CA ARG A 46 -9.21 2.01 -23.47
C ARG A 46 -8.91 0.51 -23.40
N GLU A 47 -8.03 0.06 -24.28
CA GLU A 47 -7.50 -1.30 -24.30
C GLU A 47 -6.27 -1.45 -23.41
N ASP A 48 -5.43 -0.42 -23.35
CA ASP A 48 -4.29 -0.36 -22.42
C ASP A 48 -4.72 0.20 -21.06
N TRP A 49 -4.43 -0.55 -20.00
CA TRP A 49 -4.70 -0.17 -18.62
C TRP A 49 -3.82 -0.97 -17.66
N ILE A 50 -3.79 -0.54 -16.39
CA ILE A 50 -3.13 -1.29 -15.33
C ILE A 50 -4.08 -1.57 -14.18
N GLU A 51 -3.88 -2.73 -13.57
CA GLU A 51 -4.35 -3.05 -12.23
C GLU A 51 -3.24 -2.75 -11.22
N ILE A 52 -3.60 -2.17 -10.08
CA ILE A 52 -2.65 -1.75 -9.04
C ILE A 52 -3.04 -2.46 -7.76
N GLU A 53 -2.18 -3.37 -7.29
CA GLU A 53 -2.39 -4.06 -6.02
C GLU A 53 -1.95 -3.14 -4.86
N VAL A 54 -2.82 -2.91 -3.87
CA VAL A 54 -2.56 -2.02 -2.74
C VAL A 54 -2.80 -2.74 -1.42
N TYR A 55 -1.79 -2.70 -0.53
CA TYR A 55 -1.93 -3.11 0.86
C TYR A 55 -2.29 -1.93 1.76
N THR A 56 -3.15 -2.19 2.74
CA THR A 56 -3.41 -1.29 3.87
C THR A 56 -3.80 -2.13 5.10
N ALA A 57 -4.15 -1.47 6.20
CA ALA A 57 -4.67 -2.15 7.39
C ALA A 57 -6.14 -2.50 7.18
N GLN A 58 -6.59 -3.66 7.68
CA GLN A 58 -7.98 -4.08 7.47
C GLN A 58 -8.96 -3.12 8.17
N HIS A 59 -8.61 -2.53 9.29
CA HIS A 59 -9.46 -1.50 9.90
C HIS A 59 -9.55 -0.18 9.10
N VAL A 60 -8.78 -0.02 8.02
CA VAL A 60 -8.88 1.13 7.07
C VAL A 60 -9.84 0.81 5.92
N ILE A 61 -9.82 -0.42 5.41
CA ILE A 61 -10.80 -0.97 4.46
C ILE A 61 -11.13 -2.39 4.92
N PHE A 62 -12.30 -2.54 5.52
CA PHE A 62 -12.70 -3.74 6.25
C PHE A 62 -13.21 -4.85 5.33
N ASP A 63 -14.00 -4.47 4.33
CA ASP A 63 -14.70 -5.40 3.43
C ASP A 63 -14.89 -4.81 2.02
N GLU A 64 -15.55 -5.58 1.16
CA GLU A 64 -15.88 -5.19 -0.21
C GLU A 64 -16.80 -3.97 -0.28
N LEU A 65 -17.69 -3.78 0.71
CA LEU A 65 -18.60 -2.64 0.74
C LEU A 65 -17.83 -1.35 0.98
N GLU A 66 -16.96 -1.31 1.99
CA GLU A 66 -16.07 -0.16 2.23
C GLU A 66 -15.14 0.07 1.04
N ALA A 67 -14.58 -1.00 0.46
CA ALA A 67 -13.73 -0.92 -0.72
C ALA A 67 -14.44 -0.27 -1.92
N SER A 68 -15.72 -0.61 -2.15
CA SER A 68 -16.52 -0.07 -3.24
C SER A 68 -16.80 1.43 -3.13
N GLY A 69 -16.79 1.97 -1.91
CA GLY A 69 -16.92 3.40 -1.61
C GLY A 69 -15.58 4.13 -1.51
N ALA A 70 -14.46 3.42 -1.57
CA ALA A 70 -13.13 3.97 -1.37
C ALA A 70 -12.49 4.47 -2.67
N SER A 71 -11.51 5.35 -2.51
CA SER A 71 -10.63 5.79 -3.58
C SER A 71 -9.22 6.03 -3.04
N CYS A 72 -8.21 5.91 -3.89
CA CYS A 72 -6.83 6.19 -3.52
C CYS A 72 -6.35 7.47 -4.18
N ARG A 73 -5.67 8.29 -3.37
CA ARG A 73 -4.97 9.50 -3.82
C ARG A 73 -3.51 9.16 -4.03
N LEU A 74 -3.03 9.32 -5.26
CA LEU A 74 -1.65 9.09 -5.63
C LEU A 74 -0.88 10.42 -5.72
N PHE A 75 0.43 10.33 -5.50
CA PHE A 75 1.40 11.42 -5.67
C PHE A 75 1.12 12.67 -4.83
N PHE A 76 0.52 12.49 -3.66
CA PHE A 76 0.23 13.59 -2.74
C PHE A 76 1.45 13.90 -1.87
N ASP A 77 2.48 14.48 -2.48
CA ASP A 77 3.77 14.73 -1.83
C ASP A 77 3.79 16.07 -1.09
N GLU A 78 3.14 17.08 -1.66
CA GLU A 78 3.00 18.44 -1.12
C GLU A 78 1.56 18.95 -1.34
N ASN A 79 1.18 20.06 -0.69
CA ASN A 79 -0.18 20.59 -0.71
C ASN A 79 -0.63 21.07 -2.11
N ASP A 80 0.31 21.47 -2.95
CA ASP A 80 0.11 22.01 -4.30
C ASP A 80 0.34 20.96 -5.40
N CYS A 81 0.63 19.71 -5.04
CA CYS A 81 0.83 18.63 -5.99
C CYS A 81 -0.45 18.31 -6.77
N GLN A 82 -0.29 17.99 -8.06
CA GLN A 82 -1.37 17.42 -8.84
C GLN A 82 -1.79 16.08 -8.24
N LEU A 83 -2.99 16.06 -7.67
CA LEU A 83 -3.58 14.90 -7.03
C LEU A 83 -4.26 14.01 -8.06
N PHE A 84 -3.87 12.74 -8.11
CA PHE A 84 -4.52 11.76 -8.97
C PHE A 84 -5.35 10.82 -8.12
N THR A 85 -6.63 10.67 -8.47
CA THR A 85 -7.53 9.76 -7.76
C THR A 85 -7.78 8.53 -8.63
N ILE A 86 -7.55 7.36 -8.06
CA ILE A 86 -7.87 6.07 -8.68
C ILE A 86 -8.96 5.38 -7.88
N GLU A 87 -9.80 4.63 -8.58
CA GLU A 87 -10.94 3.91 -8.01
C GLU A 87 -10.50 2.49 -7.63
N VAL A 88 -11.07 1.98 -6.53
CA VAL A 88 -10.94 0.57 -6.19
C VAL A 88 -11.76 -0.26 -7.19
N LEU A 89 -11.13 -1.28 -7.73
CA LEU A 89 -11.71 -2.25 -8.67
C LEU A 89 -12.37 -3.41 -7.92
N ASN A 90 -11.66 -4.03 -6.97
CA ASN A 90 -12.15 -5.14 -6.17
C ASN A 90 -11.38 -5.26 -4.84
N PHE A 91 -11.99 -5.92 -3.86
CA PHE A 91 -11.35 -6.34 -2.61
C PHE A 91 -10.81 -7.77 -2.79
N ALA A 92 -9.50 -7.94 -2.69
CA ALA A 92 -8.83 -9.16 -3.15
C ALA A 92 -8.62 -10.18 -2.03
N ASP A 93 -8.11 -9.73 -0.87
CA ASP A 93 -7.81 -10.60 0.27
C ASP A 93 -7.72 -9.78 1.56
N ALA A 94 -7.93 -10.43 2.71
CA ALA A 94 -7.75 -9.79 4.02
C ALA A 94 -7.59 -10.81 5.14
N ASN A 95 -6.99 -10.37 6.24
CA ASN A 95 -6.88 -11.15 7.46
C ASN A 95 -7.15 -10.30 8.70
N ILE A 96 -8.30 -10.55 9.33
CA ILE A 96 -8.79 -9.73 10.44
C ILE A 96 -7.93 -9.86 11.69
N ASN A 97 -7.32 -11.04 11.88
CA ASN A 97 -6.46 -11.31 13.02
C ASN A 97 -5.09 -10.66 12.85
N GLU A 98 -4.66 -10.47 11.61
CA GLU A 98 -3.38 -9.86 11.29
C GLU A 98 -3.49 -8.37 10.94
N ASP A 99 -4.70 -7.84 10.83
CA ASP A 99 -5.04 -6.45 10.52
C ASP A 99 -4.42 -5.92 9.23
N TRP A 100 -4.51 -6.70 8.14
CA TRP A 100 -4.13 -6.24 6.80
C TRP A 100 -5.19 -6.64 5.77
N CYS A 101 -5.31 -5.83 4.72
CA CYS A 101 -6.07 -6.18 3.52
C CYS A 101 -5.32 -5.80 2.24
N LEU A 102 -5.69 -6.48 1.16
CA LEU A 102 -5.23 -6.30 -0.20
C LEU A 102 -6.44 -5.99 -1.08
N PHE A 103 -6.36 -4.92 -1.85
CA PHE A 103 -7.39 -4.56 -2.82
C PHE A 103 -6.73 -4.04 -4.09
N ASN A 104 -7.46 -4.13 -5.20
CA ASN A 104 -6.93 -3.77 -6.50
C ASN A 104 -7.59 -2.48 -6.95
N CYS A 105 -6.80 -1.53 -7.44
CA CYS A 105 -7.25 -0.30 -8.09
C CYS A 105 -7.04 -0.37 -9.60
N VAL A 106 -7.70 0.52 -10.34
CA VAL A 106 -7.60 0.55 -11.80
C VAL A 106 -7.35 1.95 -12.35
N THR A 107 -6.49 2.04 -13.37
CA THR A 107 -6.39 3.23 -14.22
C THR A 107 -6.03 2.88 -15.65
N CYS A 108 -6.50 3.72 -16.58
CA CYS A 108 -6.09 3.72 -17.99
C CYS A 108 -5.51 5.08 -18.41
N ASP A 109 -5.05 5.87 -17.44
CA ASP A 109 -4.40 7.15 -17.69
C ASP A 109 -2.89 6.91 -17.95
N PRO A 110 -2.39 7.16 -19.17
CA PRO A 110 -0.99 6.91 -19.51
C PRO A 110 -0.02 7.64 -18.58
N ALA A 111 -0.34 8.86 -18.14
CA ALA A 111 0.56 9.64 -17.29
C ALA A 111 0.72 9.00 -15.90
N ILE A 112 -0.35 8.39 -15.36
CA ILE A 112 -0.28 7.65 -14.10
C ILE A 112 0.50 6.35 -14.30
N ILE A 113 0.22 5.63 -15.40
CA ILE A 113 0.86 4.34 -15.73
C ILE A 113 2.37 4.52 -15.82
N ASP A 114 2.84 5.42 -16.68
CA ASP A 114 4.27 5.64 -16.92
C ASP A 114 5.00 6.05 -15.62
N LYS A 115 4.36 6.90 -14.81
CA LYS A 115 4.92 7.34 -13.52
C LYS A 115 5.02 6.20 -12.51
N LEU A 116 4.00 5.34 -12.40
CA LEU A 116 4.03 4.18 -11.51
C LEU A 116 5.04 3.14 -11.98
N GLU A 117 5.13 2.85 -13.27
CA GLU A 117 6.13 1.92 -13.83
C GLU A 117 7.55 2.36 -13.46
N LYS A 118 7.86 3.66 -13.63
CA LYS A 118 9.15 4.21 -13.23
C LYS A 118 9.42 4.07 -11.74
N LEU A 119 8.47 4.44 -10.88
CA LEU A 119 8.63 4.37 -9.43
C LEU A 119 8.77 2.93 -8.92
N MET A 120 8.02 1.98 -9.48
CA MET A 120 8.13 0.56 -9.13
C MET A 120 9.47 -0.03 -9.58
N SER A 121 9.96 0.37 -10.76
CA SER A 121 11.30 0.00 -11.24
C SER A 121 12.39 0.54 -10.32
N ASP A 122 12.31 1.83 -9.94
CA ASP A 122 13.25 2.45 -9.00
C ASP A 122 13.21 1.78 -7.63
N TYR A 123 12.01 1.47 -7.11
CA TYR A 123 11.86 0.75 -5.84
C TYR A 123 12.55 -0.62 -5.90
N ARG A 124 12.26 -1.44 -6.91
CA ARG A 124 12.88 -2.77 -7.08
C ARG A 124 14.40 -2.70 -7.19
N ARG A 125 14.90 -1.71 -7.92
CA ARG A 125 16.34 -1.47 -8.10
C ARG A 125 17.05 -1.08 -6.80
N LEU A 126 16.40 -0.25 -5.97
CA LEU A 126 16.98 0.27 -4.73
C LEU A 126 16.80 -0.67 -3.54
N TRP A 127 15.77 -1.52 -3.56
CA TRP A 127 15.41 -2.35 -2.42
C TRP A 127 16.51 -3.34 -2.05
N ARG A 128 16.99 -4.16 -2.99
CA ARG A 128 17.96 -5.24 -2.70
C ARG A 128 19.28 -4.72 -2.16
N PRO A 129 19.94 -3.69 -2.76
CA PRO A 129 21.14 -3.12 -2.17
C PRO A 129 20.92 -2.54 -0.77
N THR A 130 19.76 -1.92 -0.53
CA THR A 130 19.41 -1.38 0.79
C THR A 130 19.25 -2.51 1.82
N TYR A 131 18.53 -3.57 1.47
CA TYR A 131 18.39 -4.75 2.33
C TYR A 131 19.75 -5.35 2.70
N GLU A 132 20.60 -5.66 1.71
CA GLU A 132 21.90 -6.29 1.94
C GLU A 132 22.82 -5.42 2.81
N TYR A 133 22.80 -4.09 2.62
CA TYR A 133 23.59 -3.17 3.41
C TYR A 133 23.25 -3.22 4.91
N PHE A 134 21.96 -3.32 5.25
CA PHE A 134 21.50 -3.32 6.64
C PHE A 134 21.35 -4.73 7.25
N LYS A 135 21.31 -5.80 6.44
CA LYS A 135 20.99 -7.16 6.87
C LYS A 135 21.82 -7.62 8.08
N SER A 136 23.13 -7.43 8.05
CA SER A 136 24.03 -7.88 9.14
C SER A 136 23.96 -7.05 10.41
N SER A 137 23.34 -5.86 10.37
CA SER A 137 23.25 -4.91 11.50
C SER A 137 21.80 -4.56 11.85
N ARG A 138 20.83 -5.33 11.36
CA ARG A 138 19.39 -5.04 11.46
C ARG A 138 18.91 -4.98 12.92
N ASP A 139 19.44 -5.87 13.77
CA ASP A 139 19.11 -5.97 15.19
C ASP A 139 19.86 -4.96 16.07
N ASP A 140 20.96 -4.40 15.57
CA ASP A 140 21.75 -3.36 16.24
C ASP A 140 21.16 -1.97 16.03
N HIS A 141 20.87 -1.62 14.76
CA HIS A 141 20.32 -0.32 14.40
C HIS A 141 18.83 -0.21 14.72
N ARG A 142 18.10 -1.31 14.51
CA ARG A 142 16.64 -1.42 14.67
C ARG A 142 15.85 -0.37 13.91
N LEU A 143 16.39 0.11 12.80
CA LEU A 143 15.87 1.27 12.09
C LEU A 143 14.50 0.97 11.46
N VAL A 144 13.53 1.82 11.78
CA VAL A 144 12.17 1.79 11.22
C VAL A 144 11.90 3.09 10.48
N ILE A 145 11.34 2.97 9.28
CA ILE A 145 10.89 4.09 8.45
C ILE A 145 9.41 3.88 8.13
N ILE A 146 8.59 4.90 8.37
CA ILE A 146 7.16 4.89 8.04
C ILE A 146 6.89 5.96 7.01
N VAL A 147 6.30 5.57 5.89
CA VAL A 147 5.85 6.48 4.83
C VAL A 147 4.33 6.54 4.88
N SER A 148 3.77 7.68 5.27
CA SER A 148 2.34 7.80 5.55
C SER A 148 1.71 9.11 5.09
N HIS A 149 0.38 9.20 5.20
CA HIS A 149 -0.42 10.41 5.03
C HIS A 149 -1.12 10.79 6.36
N PRO A 150 -0.37 11.35 7.33
CA PRO A 150 -0.92 11.84 8.60
C PRO A 150 -2.13 12.75 8.36
N HIS A 151 -3.25 12.48 9.03
CA HIS A 151 -4.52 13.20 8.87
C HIS A 151 -5.05 13.29 7.42
N GLY A 152 -4.57 12.44 6.53
CA GLY A 152 -4.86 12.52 5.10
C GLY A 152 -4.18 13.71 4.39
N CYS A 153 -3.14 14.30 5.00
CA CYS A 153 -2.30 15.38 4.48
C CYS A 153 -1.19 14.86 3.52
N PRO A 154 -0.33 15.73 2.97
CA PRO A 154 0.76 15.29 2.11
C PRO A 154 1.67 14.28 2.80
N LYS A 155 2.30 13.43 1.99
CA LYS A 155 3.15 12.33 2.43
C LYS A 155 4.20 12.81 3.43
N GLN A 156 4.32 12.10 4.55
CA GLN A 156 5.35 12.32 5.56
C GLN A 156 6.18 11.05 5.74
N ILE A 157 7.45 11.25 6.10
CA ILE A 157 8.37 10.18 6.46
C ILE A 157 8.73 10.33 7.93
N SER A 158 8.39 9.32 8.73
CA SER A 158 8.80 9.21 10.13
C SER A 158 9.91 8.19 10.25
N VAL A 159 10.96 8.54 10.99
CA VAL A 159 12.10 7.65 11.26
C VAL A 159 12.17 7.39 12.75
N GLY A 160 12.42 6.13 13.12
CA GLY A 160 12.59 5.73 14.50
C GLY A 160 13.28 4.39 14.63
N LYS A 161 13.11 3.76 15.78
CA LYS A 161 13.60 2.42 16.08
C LYS A 161 12.47 1.52 16.52
N TRP A 162 12.49 0.26 16.08
CA TRP A 162 11.66 -0.76 16.70
C TRP A 162 12.21 -1.13 18.07
N LEU A 163 11.30 -1.42 19.01
CA LEU A 163 11.60 -1.66 20.41
C LEU A 163 11.48 -3.16 20.72
N GLU A 164 10.29 -3.70 20.46
CA GLU A 164 9.97 -5.11 20.68
C GLU A 164 9.54 -5.76 19.37
N ARG A 165 9.93 -7.03 19.21
CA ARG A 165 9.48 -7.94 18.16
C ARG A 165 8.75 -9.09 18.83
N ASN A 166 7.43 -9.11 18.74
CA ASN A 166 6.59 -10.16 19.27
C ASN A 166 6.36 -11.19 18.18
N GLN A 167 6.90 -12.40 18.36
CA GLN A 167 6.78 -13.48 17.39
C GLN A 167 5.40 -14.12 17.49
N GLU A 168 4.71 -14.21 16.35
CA GLU A 168 3.34 -14.70 16.20
C GLU A 168 3.36 -15.98 15.33
N GLY A 169 3.88 -17.07 15.90
CA GLY A 169 4.13 -18.32 15.17
C GLY A 169 5.48 -18.35 14.46
N ASP A 170 5.66 -19.24 13.48
CA ASP A 170 7.01 -19.58 13.00
C ASP A 170 7.70 -18.47 12.19
N SER A 171 6.95 -17.72 11.37
CA SER A 171 7.49 -16.75 10.39
C SER A 171 6.81 -15.38 10.44
N ARG A 172 6.02 -15.10 11.48
CA ARG A 172 5.28 -13.84 11.59
C ARG A 172 5.64 -13.13 12.88
N SER A 173 5.57 -11.80 12.84
CA SER A 173 5.81 -10.98 14.01
C SER A 173 4.91 -9.75 14.03
N LYS A 174 4.88 -9.10 15.19
CA LYS A 174 4.34 -7.77 15.43
C LYS A 174 5.44 -6.90 16.05
N TYR A 175 5.58 -5.66 15.59
CA TYR A 175 6.64 -4.76 16.07
C TYR A 175 6.05 -3.55 16.77
N THR A 176 6.69 -3.10 17.85
CA THR A 176 6.48 -1.77 18.43
C THR A 176 7.63 -0.84 18.06
N TYR A 177 7.39 0.47 17.97
CA TYR A 177 8.43 1.42 17.55
C TYR A 177 8.19 2.85 18.02
N THR A 178 9.27 3.64 17.94
CA THR A 178 9.34 5.06 18.30
C THR A 178 9.02 6.01 17.16
N ALA A 179 8.91 5.53 15.92
CA ALA A 179 8.56 6.37 14.77
C ALA A 179 7.16 6.99 14.99
N ALA A 180 7.08 8.32 14.86
CA ALA A 180 5.85 9.05 15.12
C ALA A 180 4.77 8.73 14.09
N THR A 181 3.55 8.54 14.57
CA THR A 181 2.34 8.34 13.75
C THR A 181 1.18 9.11 14.38
N CYS A 182 0.10 9.29 13.62
CA CYS A 182 -1.14 9.87 14.10
C CYS A 182 -2.32 9.34 13.26
N PRO A 183 -3.58 9.71 13.56
CA PRO A 183 -4.72 9.34 12.72
C PRO A 183 -4.45 9.64 11.24
N GLY A 184 -4.69 8.68 10.34
CA GLY A 184 -4.33 8.75 8.92
C GLY A 184 -3.06 7.96 8.56
N SER A 185 -2.20 7.67 9.53
CA SER A 185 -1.05 6.78 9.33
C SER A 185 -1.41 5.30 9.29
N SER A 186 -2.61 4.89 9.73
CA SER A 186 -3.07 3.49 9.66
C SER A 186 -2.91 2.92 8.26
N GLY A 187 -2.38 1.70 8.16
CA GLY A 187 -2.09 1.04 6.89
C GLY A 187 -0.82 1.48 6.17
N ALA A 188 -0.08 2.46 6.72
CA ALA A 188 1.21 2.87 6.19
C ALA A 188 2.24 1.75 6.26
N ALA A 189 3.08 1.62 5.23
CA ALA A 189 4.17 0.65 5.26
C ALA A 189 5.16 0.97 6.39
N VAL A 190 5.53 -0.08 7.13
CA VAL A 190 6.54 -0.05 8.18
C VAL A 190 7.78 -0.72 7.65
N TYR A 191 8.71 0.07 7.10
CA TYR A 191 9.96 -0.46 6.58
C TYR A 191 10.93 -0.75 7.72
N ARG A 192 11.37 -1.99 7.82
CA ARG A 192 12.38 -2.45 8.78
C ARG A 192 13.64 -2.78 8.00
N LEU A 193 14.68 -1.95 8.12
CA LEU A 193 15.85 -2.11 7.26
C LEU A 193 16.63 -3.38 7.59
N GLY A 194 17.04 -4.12 6.56
CA GLY A 194 17.73 -5.40 6.70
C GLY A 194 16.80 -6.60 6.96
N TYR A 195 15.49 -6.39 7.00
CA TYR A 195 14.49 -7.46 6.95
C TYR A 195 13.89 -7.56 5.56
N SER A 196 13.56 -8.78 5.17
CA SER A 196 12.76 -9.07 4.00
C SER A 196 11.48 -9.76 4.45
N GLY A 197 10.45 -9.60 3.63
CA GLY A 197 9.21 -10.35 3.76
C GLY A 197 9.09 -11.33 2.61
N TYR A 198 7.90 -11.89 2.42
CA TYR A 198 7.67 -12.79 1.29
C TYR A 198 7.88 -12.08 -0.06
N LEU A 199 8.83 -12.57 -0.86
CA LEU A 199 9.17 -12.05 -2.20
C LEU A 199 9.53 -10.56 -2.20
N ASP A 200 10.49 -10.16 -1.36
CA ASP A 200 10.98 -8.77 -1.27
C ASP A 200 9.91 -7.75 -0.80
N PHE A 201 8.77 -8.24 -0.28
CA PHE A 201 7.63 -7.41 0.12
C PHE A 201 7.36 -7.47 1.62
N ASP A 202 7.70 -6.38 2.32
CA ASP A 202 7.35 -6.18 3.72
C ASP A 202 5.84 -5.93 3.88
N ARG A 203 5.12 -6.89 4.49
CA ARG A 203 3.68 -6.82 4.75
C ARG A 203 3.33 -6.04 6.03
N HIS A 204 4.31 -5.59 6.80
CA HIS A 204 4.00 -4.84 8.01
C HIS A 204 3.47 -3.47 7.65
N VAL A 205 2.22 -3.23 8.06
CA VAL A 205 1.59 -1.92 7.97
C VAL A 205 1.38 -1.36 9.38
N HIS A 206 1.24 -0.04 9.54
CA HIS A 206 0.94 0.55 10.84
C HIS A 206 -0.48 0.17 11.26
N GLY A 207 -0.61 -0.51 12.40
CA GLY A 207 -1.89 -0.98 12.94
C GLY A 207 -2.51 0.01 13.92
N GLY A 208 -1.71 0.79 14.64
CA GLY A 208 -2.21 1.79 15.58
C GLY A 208 -1.27 2.07 16.74
N THR A 209 -1.85 2.57 17.82
CA THR A 209 -1.13 2.95 19.04
C THR A 209 -1.78 2.30 20.26
N GLU A 210 -0.99 1.65 21.09
CA GLU A 210 -1.43 1.02 22.35
C GLU A 210 -0.49 1.46 23.46
N CYS A 211 -1.02 1.92 24.60
CA CYS A 211 -0.22 2.38 25.75
C CYS A 211 0.89 3.41 25.39
N ASN A 212 0.60 4.32 24.45
CA ASN A 212 1.53 5.31 23.89
C ASN A 212 2.69 4.73 23.04
N LEU A 213 2.61 3.46 22.63
CA LEU A 213 3.55 2.84 21.72
C LEU A 213 2.86 2.52 20.39
N ASN A 214 3.51 2.90 19.30
CA ASN A 214 3.02 2.59 17.96
C ASN A 214 3.38 1.15 17.62
N TYR A 215 2.45 0.46 16.95
CA TYR A 215 2.63 -0.93 16.56
C TYR A 215 2.31 -1.19 15.08
N SER A 216 2.95 -2.21 14.50
CA SER A 216 2.57 -2.75 13.20
C SER A 216 1.47 -3.81 13.30
N SER A 217 0.79 -4.04 12.19
CA SER A 217 0.04 -5.26 11.92
C SER A 217 0.96 -6.49 12.01
N ILE A 218 0.36 -7.68 12.09
CA ILE A 218 1.14 -8.91 12.02
C ILE A 218 1.56 -9.10 10.56
N GLY A 219 2.86 -9.32 10.34
CA GLY A 219 3.42 -9.50 9.01
C GLY A 219 4.46 -10.61 8.99
N LEU A 220 4.86 -11.02 7.78
CA LEU A 220 5.89 -12.03 7.61
C LEU A 220 7.29 -11.43 7.76
N ASP A 221 8.11 -12.19 8.46
CA ASP A 221 9.56 -12.06 8.47
C ASP A 221 10.18 -13.17 7.66
N ASP A 222 11.37 -12.93 7.12
CA ASP A 222 12.25 -14.01 6.68
C ASP A 222 12.45 -15.02 7.81
N LEU A 223 12.37 -16.30 7.47
CA LEU A 223 12.96 -17.35 8.29
C LEU A 223 14.47 -17.29 8.06
N ASP A 224 15.22 -17.17 9.15
CA ASP A 224 16.69 -17.25 9.13
C ASP A 224 17.19 -18.64 8.66
#